data_AF-A0A2R6KZ82-F1
#
_entry.id   AF-A0A2R6KZ82-F1
#
_cell.length_a   1.000
_cell.length_b   1.000
_cell.length_c   1.000
_cell.angle_alpha   90.00
_cell.angle_beta   90.00
_cell.angle_gamma   90.00
#
_symmetry.space_group_name_H-M   'P 1'
#
loop_
_entity.id
_entity.type
_entity.pdbx_description
1 polymer ?
#
loop_
_entity_poly.entity_id
_entity_poly.type
_entity_poly.pdbx_seq_one_letter_code
_entity_poly.pdbx_strand_id
1 'polypeptide(L)'
;MSDIVSTEDVMGGQPRIEGRRISVLQIVEWVHEDGMDAELVATEFDLGMADVYRALAYYYDNVEEMSTWRDRRDRRISESREQQPSPASFTETA
;
A
#
# COMPACT_ATOMS: atom_id res chain seq x y z
N MET A 1 -9.07 17.78 1.21
CA MET A 1 -7.71 17.30 0.95
C MET A 1 -7.16 16.85 2.28
N SER A 2 -7.04 15.56 2.48
CA SER A 2 -6.59 14.92 3.71
C SER A 2 -5.07 14.83 3.73
N ASP A 3 -4.47 14.94 4.90
CA ASP A 3 -3.01 14.93 5.03
C ASP A 3 -2.44 13.51 4.89
N ILE A 4 -1.13 13.42 4.60
CA ILE A 4 -0.42 12.15 4.65
C ILE A 4 0.13 11.99 6.05
N VAL A 5 -0.26 10.91 6.73
CA VAL A 5 0.10 10.64 8.12
C VAL A 5 0.79 9.28 8.25
N SER A 6 1.73 9.21 9.19
CA SER A 6 2.47 8.00 9.52
C SER A 6 2.37 7.78 11.02
N THR A 7 1.68 6.72 11.43
CA THR A 7 1.48 6.38 12.84
C THR A 7 1.75 4.89 13.04
N GLU A 8 2.53 4.53 14.05
CA GLU A 8 3.01 3.15 14.23
C GLU A 8 1.88 2.12 14.41
N ASP A 9 0.79 2.54 15.02
CA ASP A 9 -0.41 1.74 15.30
C ASP A 9 -1.21 1.38 14.04
N VAL A 10 -1.06 2.15 12.95
CA VAL A 10 -1.81 1.94 11.71
C VAL A 10 -0.86 1.61 10.58
N MET A 11 -1.08 0.45 9.96
CA MET A 11 -0.26 -0.07 8.85
C MET A 11 1.23 -0.15 9.20
N GLY A 12 1.56 -0.27 10.50
CA GLY A 12 2.93 -0.39 10.99
C GLY A 12 3.80 0.84 10.73
N GLY A 13 3.19 2.03 10.63
CA GLY A 13 3.87 3.29 10.36
C GLY A 13 3.88 3.73 8.88
N GLN A 14 3.31 2.94 7.97
CA GLN A 14 3.37 3.25 6.54
C GLN A 14 2.61 4.54 6.20
N PRO A 15 3.22 5.49 5.44
CA PRO A 15 2.55 6.72 5.02
C PRO A 15 1.25 6.44 4.28
N ARG A 16 0.18 7.09 4.71
CA ARG A 16 -1.18 6.87 4.21
C ARG A 16 -1.99 8.16 4.22
N ILE A 17 -3.09 8.16 3.48
CA ILE A 17 -4.10 9.21 3.57
C ILE A 17 -4.75 9.18 4.96
N GLU A 18 -4.81 10.32 5.64
CA GLU A 18 -5.46 10.45 6.94
C GLU A 18 -6.92 9.98 6.90
N GLY A 19 -7.34 9.25 7.93
CA GLY A 19 -8.69 8.66 8.01
C GLY A 19 -8.93 7.47 7.08
N ARG A 20 -7.92 7.04 6.29
CA ARG A 20 -8.00 5.88 5.40
C ARG A 20 -6.87 4.90 5.69
N ARG A 21 -7.07 3.62 5.33
CA ARG A 21 -6.02 2.59 5.33
C ARG A 21 -5.49 2.35 3.91
N ILE A 22 -5.29 3.44 3.17
CA ILE A 22 -4.78 3.45 1.81
C ILE A 22 -3.43 4.15 1.86
N SER A 23 -2.37 3.38 1.62
CA SER A 23 -1.00 3.89 1.66
C SER A 23 -0.67 4.69 0.41
N VAL A 24 0.32 5.58 0.52
CA VAL A 24 0.91 6.27 -0.63
C VAL A 24 1.41 5.26 -1.66
N LEU A 25 2.04 4.18 -1.20
CA LEU A 25 2.60 3.16 -2.06
C LEU A 25 1.55 2.46 -2.92
N GLN A 26 0.40 2.12 -2.35
CA GLN A 26 -0.71 1.50 -3.10
C GLN A 26 -1.23 2.42 -4.21
N ILE A 27 -1.36 3.72 -3.94
CA ILE A 27 -1.79 4.69 -4.95
C ILE A 27 -0.78 4.74 -6.11
N VAL A 28 0.51 4.73 -5.79
CA VAL A 28 1.58 4.74 -6.79
C VAL A 28 1.59 3.45 -7.62
N GLU A 29 1.39 2.29 -6.98
CA GLU A 29 1.25 1.00 -7.66
C GLU A 29 0.07 1.02 -8.63
N TRP A 30 -1.12 1.45 -8.19
CA TRP A 30 -2.29 1.53 -9.05
C TRP A 30 -2.08 2.46 -10.25
N VAL A 31 -1.47 3.62 -10.04
CA VAL A 31 -1.30 4.62 -11.11
C VAL A 31 -0.16 4.24 -12.07
N HIS A 32 0.97 3.75 -11.57
CA HIS A 32 2.16 3.52 -12.40
C HIS A 32 2.35 2.07 -12.84
N GLU A 33 1.97 1.11 -12.02
CA GLU A 33 2.21 -0.32 -12.29
C GLU A 33 0.96 -0.93 -12.94
N ASP A 34 -0.22 -0.65 -12.39
CA ASP A 34 -1.50 -1.13 -12.96
C ASP A 34 -2.05 -0.21 -14.06
N GLY A 35 -1.47 0.98 -14.23
CA GLY A 35 -1.82 1.94 -15.29
C GLY A 35 -3.22 2.57 -15.12
N MET A 36 -3.76 2.60 -13.90
CA MET A 36 -5.03 3.28 -13.63
C MET A 36 -4.84 4.79 -13.66
N ASP A 37 -5.71 5.49 -14.39
CA ASP A 37 -5.74 6.95 -14.32
C ASP A 37 -6.14 7.43 -12.91
N ALA A 38 -5.64 8.59 -12.49
CA ALA A 38 -5.90 9.12 -11.15
C ALA A 38 -7.40 9.33 -10.87
N GLU A 39 -8.21 9.64 -11.90
CA GLU A 39 -9.67 9.78 -11.77
C GLU A 39 -10.35 8.45 -11.47
N LEU A 40 -9.84 7.37 -12.08
CA LEU A 40 -10.32 6.02 -11.84
C LEU A 40 -9.95 5.58 -10.41
N VAL A 41 -8.72 5.83 -9.97
CA VAL A 41 -8.30 5.56 -8.58
C VAL A 41 -9.16 6.33 -7.57
N ALA A 42 -9.43 7.62 -7.83
CA ALA A 42 -10.29 8.42 -6.98
C ALA A 42 -11.71 7.82 -6.87
N THR A 43 -12.27 7.39 -7.99
CA THR A 43 -13.63 6.84 -8.07
C THR A 43 -13.72 5.45 -7.41
N GLU A 44 -12.83 4.53 -7.75
CA GLU A 44 -12.87 3.14 -7.27
C GLU A 44 -12.62 3.03 -5.76
N PHE A 45 -11.83 3.95 -5.19
CA PHE A 45 -11.43 3.89 -3.79
C PHE A 45 -12.07 4.98 -2.90
N ASP A 46 -13.08 5.69 -3.40
CA ASP A 46 -13.76 6.80 -2.68
C ASP A 46 -12.76 7.80 -2.07
N LEU A 47 -11.85 8.28 -2.93
CA LEU A 47 -10.83 9.27 -2.58
C LEU A 47 -11.12 10.59 -3.27
N GLY A 48 -10.77 11.70 -2.61
CA GLY A 48 -10.72 12.98 -3.28
C GLY A 48 -9.61 13.01 -4.32
N MET A 49 -9.85 13.61 -5.49
CA MET A 49 -8.82 13.74 -6.53
C MET A 49 -7.55 14.44 -6.02
N ALA A 50 -7.72 15.43 -5.15
CA ALA A 50 -6.60 16.12 -4.51
C ALA A 50 -5.78 15.20 -3.60
N ASP A 51 -6.39 14.19 -2.98
CA ASP A 51 -5.70 13.24 -2.10
C ASP A 51 -4.84 12.26 -2.91
N VAL A 52 -5.34 11.84 -4.07
CA VAL A 52 -4.57 11.02 -5.03
C VAL A 52 -3.32 11.76 -5.48
N TYR A 53 -3.46 13.00 -5.98
CA TYR A 53 -2.31 13.79 -6.40
C TYR A 53 -1.38 14.17 -5.23
N ARG A 54 -1.91 14.39 -4.02
CA ARG A 54 -1.09 14.59 -2.82
C ARG A 54 -0.22 13.37 -2.54
N ALA A 55 -0.78 12.17 -2.61
CA ALA A 55 -0.02 10.94 -2.41
C ALA A 55 1.06 10.77 -3.48
N LEU A 56 0.75 11.03 -4.75
CA LEU A 56 1.73 10.98 -5.83
C LEU A 56 2.85 12.01 -5.62
N ALA A 57 2.52 13.25 -5.23
CA ALA A 57 3.52 14.26 -4.90
C ALA A 57 4.40 13.82 -3.70
N TYR A 58 3.79 13.34 -2.62
CA TYR A 58 4.50 12.82 -1.46
C TYR A 58 5.47 11.69 -1.85
N TYR A 59 5.05 10.78 -2.74
CA TYR A 59 5.92 9.71 -3.23
C TYR A 59 7.20 10.25 -3.87
N TYR A 60 7.06 11.21 -4.79
CA TYR A 60 8.22 11.79 -5.49
C TYR A 60 9.11 12.62 -4.58
N ASP A 61 8.55 13.25 -3.55
CA ASP A 61 9.34 13.97 -2.54
C ASP A 61 10.07 13.01 -1.58
N ASN A 62 9.64 11.74 -1.47
CA ASN A 62 10.12 10.78 -0.47
C ASN A 62 10.50 9.41 -1.05
N VAL A 63 11.06 9.35 -2.27
CA VAL A 63 11.33 8.08 -2.99
C VAL A 63 12.20 7.11 -2.19
N GLU A 64 13.20 7.61 -1.45
CA GLU A 64 14.08 6.76 -0.61
C GLU A 64 13.31 6.08 0.53
N GLU A 65 12.45 6.82 1.23
CA GLU A 65 11.57 6.27 2.26
C GLU A 65 10.64 5.21 1.65
N MET A 66 10.06 5.53 0.48
CA MET A 66 9.13 4.64 -0.23
C MET A 66 9.79 3.35 -0.69
N SER A 67 11.07 3.38 -1.11
CA SER A 67 11.83 2.18 -1.43
C SER A 67 11.93 1.24 -0.23
N THR A 68 12.20 1.78 0.96
CA THR A 68 12.27 0.97 2.20
C THR A 68 10.93 0.32 2.52
N TRP A 69 9.82 1.02 2.27
CA TRP A 69 8.48 0.48 2.44
C TRP A 69 8.14 -0.62 1.42
N ARG A 70 8.56 -0.48 0.16
CA ARG A 70 8.46 -1.54 -0.86
C ARG A 70 9.19 -2.79 -0.41
N ASP A 71 10.46 -2.67 -0.04
CA ASP A 71 11.29 -3.82 0.41
C ASP A 71 10.68 -4.51 1.64
N ARG A 72 10.18 -3.72 2.61
CA ARG A 72 9.49 -4.26 3.80
C ARG A 72 8.19 -4.98 3.44
N ARG A 73 7.47 -4.52 2.41
CA ARG A 73 6.25 -5.19 1.93
C ARG A 73 6.60 -6.51 1.24
N ASP A 74 7.57 -6.50 0.34
CA ASP A 74 7.98 -7.68 -0.43
C ASP A 74 8.51 -8.79 0.48
N ARG A 75 9.36 -8.42 1.45
CA ARG A 75 9.86 -9.37 2.44
C ARG A 75 8.74 -9.99 3.28
N ARG A 76 7.74 -9.19 3.70
CA ARG A 76 6.58 -9.74 4.43
C ARG A 76 5.77 -10.71 3.57
N ILE A 77 5.61 -10.41 2.27
CA ILE A 77 4.91 -11.28 1.33
C ILE A 77 5.69 -12.59 1.14
N SER A 78 7.01 -12.53 0.96
CA SER A 78 7.84 -13.74 0.80
C SER A 78 7.82 -14.61 2.05
N GLU A 79 8.09 -14.03 3.22
CA GLU A 79 8.04 -14.73 4.52
C GLU A 79 6.68 -15.37 4.76
N SER A 80 5.59 -14.66 4.42
CA SER A 80 4.23 -15.21 4.57
C SER A 80 3.98 -16.38 3.62
N ARG A 81 4.48 -16.34 2.39
CA ARG A 81 4.33 -17.45 1.43
C ARG A 81 5.06 -18.70 1.88
N GLU A 82 6.24 -18.56 2.48
CA GLU A 82 7.02 -19.67 3.03
C GLU A 82 6.34 -20.33 4.23
N GLN A 83 5.63 -19.55 5.05
CA GLN A 83 4.96 -20.01 6.26
C GLN A 83 3.52 -20.49 6.03
N GLN A 84 2.94 -20.21 4.85
CA GLN A 84 1.56 -20.58 4.55
C GLN A 84 1.43 -22.10 4.41
N PRO A 85 0.65 -22.78 5.28
CA PRO A 85 0.35 -24.19 5.09
C PRO A 85 -0.43 -24.38 3.80
N SER A 86 -0.07 -25.39 3.02
CA SER A 86 -0.80 -25.72 1.80
C SER A 86 -2.08 -26.49 2.13
N PRO A 87 -3.11 -26.47 1.28
CA PRO A 87 -4.31 -27.30 1.48
C PRO A 87 -3.98 -28.78 1.72
N ALA A 88 -2.90 -29.30 1.12
CA ALA A 88 -2.45 -30.68 1.29
C ALA A 88 -1.86 -30.98 2.68
N SER A 89 -1.29 -30.00 3.38
CA SER A 89 -0.74 -30.20 4.74
C SER A 89 -1.81 -30.38 5.81
N PHE A 90 -3.09 -30.16 5.49
CA PHE A 90 -4.22 -30.44 6.40
C PHE A 90 -4.69 -31.90 6.33
N THR A 91 -4.33 -32.64 5.27
CA THR A 91 -4.78 -34.03 5.05
C THR A 91 -3.94 -35.11 5.74
N GLU A 92 -2.79 -34.77 6.31
CA GLU A 92 -1.88 -35.74 6.98
C GLU A 92 -2.18 -35.95 8.47
N THR A 93 -3.18 -35.28 9.04
CA THR A 93 -3.50 -35.36 10.49
C THR A 93 -4.77 -36.17 10.82
N ALA A 94 -5.37 -36.87 9.85
CA ALA A 94 -6.57 -37.71 10.05
C ALA A 94 -6.25 -39.21 9.89
#